data_AF-A0AAW5PGM1-F1
#
_entry.id   AF-A0AAW5PGM1-F1
#
_cell.length_a   1.000
_cell.length_b   1.000
_cell.length_c   1.000
_cell.angle_alpha   90.00
_cell.angle_beta   90.00
_cell.angle_gamma   90.00
#
_symmetry.space_group_name_H-M   'P 1'
#
loop_
_entity.id
_entity.type
_entity.pdbx_description
1 polymer ?
#
loop_
_entity_poly.entity_id
_entity_poly.type
_entity_poly.pdbx_seq_one_letter_code
_entity_poly.pdbx_strand_id
1 'polypeptide(L)'
;MTLVFPLPDGHHLSISASDKHVHAQRMSGRRRAISVDDDLRRVLMQADTVFPINRSAFMLEGGPGVTLFVRTPSNPAHPMAYCGSGREDQVLLIEVRANRLALLDRLLLDSCLRSIAVIADLGDWPQEAVEPMAHPWVARFQALNMDGPYPRCVRIAQQRLWVDDSCETRERPQPE
;
A
#
# COMPACT_ATOMS: atom_id res chain seq x y z
N MET A 1 -2.93 13.77 8.28
CA MET A 1 -2.30 13.52 6.96
C MET A 1 -3.27 13.89 5.84
N THR A 2 -2.75 14.40 4.72
CA THR A 2 -3.51 14.51 3.45
C THR A 2 -2.67 13.96 2.29
N LEU A 3 -3.25 13.07 1.51
CA LEU A 3 -2.66 12.44 0.32
C LEU A 3 -3.41 12.89 -0.92
N VAL A 4 -2.70 13.11 -2.03
CA VAL A 4 -3.30 13.52 -3.30
C VAL A 4 -2.76 12.65 -4.43
N PHE A 5 -3.66 12.10 -5.23
CA PHE A 5 -3.35 11.25 -6.38
C PHE A 5 -3.92 11.86 -7.66
N PRO A 6 -3.11 12.07 -8.71
CA PRO A 6 -3.64 12.28 -10.04
C PRO A 6 -4.31 11.00 -10.52
N LEU A 7 -5.51 11.15 -11.09
CA LEU A 7 -6.30 10.08 -11.69
C LEU A 7 -6.11 10.08 -13.22
N PRO A 8 -6.30 8.94 -13.90
CA PRO A 8 -6.09 8.83 -15.35
C PRO A 8 -7.01 9.72 -16.20
N ASP A 9 -8.12 10.18 -15.65
CA ASP A 9 -9.08 11.07 -16.28
C ASP A 9 -8.74 12.57 -16.12
N GLY A 10 -7.56 12.89 -15.59
CA GLY A 10 -7.12 14.26 -15.34
C GLY A 10 -7.68 14.89 -14.06
N HIS A 11 -8.49 14.15 -13.28
CA HIS A 11 -8.95 14.60 -11.97
C HIS A 11 -7.93 14.25 -10.88
N HIS A 12 -8.21 14.70 -9.66
CA HIS A 12 -7.43 14.33 -8.48
C HIS A 12 -8.29 13.67 -7.42
N LEU A 13 -7.76 12.63 -6.78
CA LEU A 13 -8.27 12.08 -5.54
C LEU A 13 -7.50 12.71 -4.38
N SER A 14 -8.22 13.19 -3.36
CA SER A 14 -7.65 13.60 -2.08
C SER A 14 -8.18 12.69 -0.97
N ILE A 15 -7.28 12.20 -0.12
CA ILE A 15 -7.60 11.41 1.08
C ILE A 15 -6.98 12.14 2.28
N SER A 16 -7.81 12.60 3.20
CA SER A 16 -7.37 13.17 4.48
C SER A 16 -7.74 12.22 5.62
N ALA A 17 -6.76 11.92 6.47
CA ALA A 17 -6.96 11.06 7.64
C ALA A 17 -6.35 11.69 8.90
N SER A 18 -7.08 11.55 9.99
CA SER A 18 -6.63 11.74 11.37
C SER A 18 -7.11 10.56 12.22
N ASP A 19 -6.68 10.52 13.48
CA ASP A 19 -7.15 9.64 14.56
C ASP A 19 -8.69 9.55 14.70
N LYS A 20 -9.43 10.61 14.30
CA LYS A 20 -10.89 10.73 14.49
C LYS A 20 -11.68 10.67 13.21
N HIS A 21 -11.10 11.08 12.08
CA HIS A 21 -11.84 11.25 10.84
C HIS A 21 -11.03 10.84 9.62
N VAL A 22 -11.69 10.16 8.69
CA VAL A 22 -11.19 9.91 7.34
C VAL A 22 -12.19 10.47 6.34
N HIS A 23 -11.69 11.32 5.45
CA HIS A 23 -12.49 12.00 4.46
C HIS A 23 -11.79 11.94 3.11
N ALA A 24 -12.57 11.69 2.06
CA ALA A 24 -12.06 11.59 0.70
C ALA A 24 -12.86 12.48 -0.24
N GLN A 25 -12.17 13.07 -1.21
CA GLN A 25 -12.78 13.93 -2.23
C GLN A 25 -12.18 13.66 -3.60
N ARG A 26 -13.02 13.72 -4.62
CA ARG A 26 -12.58 13.81 -6.01
C ARG A 26 -12.67 15.27 -6.48
N MET A 27 -11.65 15.73 -7.18
CA MET A 27 -11.51 17.11 -7.64
C MET A 27 -11.42 17.13 -9.16
N SER A 28 -12.46 17.68 -9.79
CA SER A 28 -12.58 17.86 -11.25
C SER A 28 -12.89 19.33 -11.61
N GLY A 29 -12.33 20.27 -10.85
CA GLY A 29 -12.73 21.70 -10.84
C GLY A 29 -13.78 22.04 -9.77
N ARG A 30 -14.55 21.04 -9.29
CA ARG A 30 -15.34 21.12 -8.06
C ARG A 30 -14.94 19.98 -7.12
N ARG A 31 -14.99 20.22 -5.80
CA ARG A 31 -14.74 19.19 -4.78
C ARG A 31 -16.02 18.39 -4.56
N ARG A 32 -15.97 17.09 -4.81
CA ARG A 32 -17.05 16.15 -4.52
C ARG A 32 -16.60 15.18 -3.45
N ALA A 33 -17.28 15.18 -2.30
CA ALA A 33 -17.05 14.17 -1.27
C ALA A 33 -17.40 12.78 -1.81
N ILE A 34 -16.57 11.80 -1.49
CA ILE A 34 -16.83 10.39 -1.77
C ILE A 34 -16.78 9.60 -0.48
N SER A 35 -17.61 8.56 -0.40
CA SER A 35 -17.63 7.67 0.76
C SER A 35 -16.33 6.88 0.88
N VAL A 36 -15.98 6.50 2.11
CA VAL A 36 -14.80 5.68 2.40
C VAL A 36 -15.30 4.43 3.11
N ASP A 37 -14.86 3.27 2.64
CA ASP A 37 -15.20 1.97 3.24
C ASP A 37 -14.84 1.93 4.71
N ASP A 38 -15.66 1.24 5.50
CA ASP A 38 -15.45 1.16 6.95
C ASP A 38 -14.12 0.48 7.32
N ASP A 39 -13.72 -0.53 6.54
CA ASP A 39 -12.43 -1.19 6.72
C ASP A 39 -11.25 -0.29 6.37
N LEU A 40 -11.34 0.45 5.26
CA LEU A 40 -10.33 1.44 4.88
C LEU A 40 -10.24 2.55 5.93
N ARG A 41 -11.38 3.04 6.39
CA ARG A 41 -11.48 4.06 7.44
C ARG A 41 -10.82 3.56 8.72
N ARG A 42 -11.14 2.35 9.17
CA ARG A 42 -10.59 1.77 10.41
C ARG A 42 -9.07 1.67 10.35
N VAL A 43 -8.52 1.13 9.25
CA VAL A 43 -7.07 1.00 9.07
C VAL A 43 -6.39 2.36 9.05
N LEU A 44 -6.93 3.34 8.32
CA LEU A 44 -6.35 4.69 8.25
C LEU A 44 -6.44 5.48 9.57
N MET A 45 -7.45 5.24 10.40
CA MET A 45 -7.57 5.86 11.72
C MET A 45 -6.59 5.27 12.75
N GLN A 46 -6.22 4.00 12.59
CA GLN A 46 -5.29 3.30 13.48
C GLN A 46 -3.83 3.45 13.07
N ALA A 47 -3.57 4.05 11.91
CA ALA A 47 -2.25 4.11 11.32
C ALA A 47 -1.37 5.17 11.98
N ASP A 48 -0.19 4.76 12.42
CA ASP A 48 0.87 5.65 12.90
C ASP A 48 1.66 6.26 11.73
N THR A 49 1.73 5.55 10.60
CA THR A 49 2.42 6.00 9.39
C THR A 49 1.63 5.60 8.17
N VAL A 50 1.46 6.53 7.24
CA VAL A 50 0.83 6.28 5.95
C VAL A 50 1.51 7.15 4.89
N PHE A 51 1.81 6.54 3.74
CA PHE A 51 2.32 7.27 2.58
C PHE A 51 1.90 6.56 1.28
N PRO A 52 1.80 7.30 0.16
CA PRO A 52 1.52 6.70 -1.13
C PRO A 52 2.75 5.92 -1.61
N ILE A 53 2.56 4.67 -2.03
CA ILE A 53 3.65 3.94 -2.70
C ILE A 53 3.78 4.48 -4.11
N ASN A 54 2.67 4.43 -4.86
CA ASN A 54 2.62 4.98 -6.21
C ASN A 54 2.09 6.42 -6.19
N ARG A 55 2.81 7.33 -6.86
CA ARG A 55 2.44 8.75 -6.93
C ARG A 55 1.30 9.04 -7.90
N SER A 56 1.00 8.10 -8.80
CA SER A 56 -0.10 8.21 -9.77
C SER A 56 -1.01 6.99 -9.65
N ALA A 57 -2.30 7.21 -9.87
CA ALA A 57 -3.25 6.10 -9.96
C ALA A 57 -3.00 5.27 -11.24
N PHE A 58 -3.29 3.98 -11.16
CA PHE A 58 -3.26 3.03 -12.27
C PHE A 58 -4.68 2.54 -12.57
N MET A 59 -4.89 1.78 -13.65
CA MET A 59 -6.21 1.24 -13.96
C MET A 59 -6.39 -0.16 -13.37
N LEU A 60 -7.52 -0.36 -12.69
CA LEU A 60 -8.05 -1.64 -12.27
C LEU A 60 -9.34 -1.93 -13.05
N GLU A 61 -9.91 -3.13 -12.88
CA GLU A 61 -11.13 -3.52 -13.60
C GLU A 61 -12.33 -2.62 -13.24
N GLY A 62 -12.48 -2.23 -11.98
CA GLY A 62 -13.61 -1.41 -11.52
C GLY A 62 -13.35 0.11 -11.51
N GLY A 63 -12.14 0.56 -11.82
CA GLY A 63 -11.79 1.98 -11.89
C GLY A 63 -10.32 2.28 -11.61
N PRO A 64 -9.96 3.56 -11.39
CA PRO A 64 -8.60 3.91 -10.97
C PRO A 64 -8.24 3.27 -9.63
N GLY A 65 -7.05 2.68 -9.53
CA GLY A 65 -6.47 2.12 -8.32
C GLY A 65 -5.32 2.95 -7.78
N VAL A 66 -5.17 2.97 -6.46
CA VAL A 66 -4.02 3.55 -5.75
C VAL A 66 -3.51 2.57 -4.70
N THR A 67 -2.23 2.68 -4.35
CA THR A 67 -1.60 1.87 -3.32
C THR A 67 -1.02 2.73 -2.21
N LEU A 68 -1.30 2.34 -0.97
CA LEU A 68 -0.79 2.99 0.24
C LEU A 68 0.07 2.01 1.01
N PHE A 69 1.18 2.50 1.56
CA PHE A 69 1.81 1.88 2.69
C PHE A 69 1.11 2.35 3.96
N VAL A 70 0.84 1.43 4.87
CA VAL A 70 0.24 1.73 6.18
C VAL A 70 0.96 0.93 7.27
N ARG A 71 1.29 1.62 8.37
CA ARG A 71 1.81 1.01 9.60
C ARG A 71 0.82 1.21 10.73
N THR A 72 0.37 0.13 11.34
CA THR A 72 -0.56 0.15 12.50
C THR A 72 0.10 -0.54 13.71
N PRO A 73 -0.31 -0.21 14.95
CA PRO A 73 0.04 -1.04 16.11
C PRO A 73 -0.42 -2.48 15.93
N SER A 74 0.40 -3.45 16.36
CA SER A 74 0.01 -4.87 16.39
C SER A 74 -1.15 -5.08 17.37
N ASN A 75 -2.08 -5.96 17.03
CA ASN A 75 -3.18 -6.30 17.93
C ASN A 75 -2.68 -7.24 19.07
N PRO A 76 -2.74 -6.85 20.36
CA PRO A 76 -2.29 -7.73 21.45
C PRO A 76 -3.18 -8.96 21.66
N ALA A 77 -4.44 -8.93 21.22
CA ALA A 77 -5.36 -10.08 21.31
C ALA A 77 -5.19 -11.08 20.15
N HIS A 78 -4.65 -10.62 19.02
CA HIS A 78 -4.28 -11.46 17.89
C HIS A 78 -2.89 -11.03 17.44
N PRO A 79 -1.85 -11.30 18.26
CA PRO A 79 -0.50 -10.97 17.88
C PRO A 79 -0.17 -11.83 16.67
N MET A 80 -0.29 -11.27 15.48
CA MET A 80 0.29 -11.89 14.30
C MET A 80 1.79 -11.94 14.61
N ALA A 81 2.33 -13.14 14.72
CA ALA A 81 3.57 -13.49 15.41
C ALA A 81 4.86 -12.94 14.75
N TYR A 82 4.97 -11.62 14.64
CA TYR A 82 5.75 -11.03 13.57
C TYR A 82 6.56 -9.80 14.08
N CYS A 83 7.89 -10.00 14.19
CA CYS A 83 9.03 -9.14 14.56
C CYS A 83 9.13 -8.50 15.96
N GLY A 84 8.15 -8.66 16.85
CA GLY A 84 8.27 -8.17 18.24
C GLY A 84 8.43 -6.65 18.39
N SER A 85 8.17 -5.87 17.32
CA SER A 85 8.22 -4.39 17.34
C SER A 85 6.91 -3.75 17.82
N GLY A 86 5.83 -4.53 17.91
CA GLY A 86 4.49 -4.04 18.25
C GLY A 86 3.81 -3.24 17.14
N ARG A 87 4.31 -3.32 15.89
CA ARG A 87 3.71 -2.70 14.70
C ARG A 87 3.62 -3.66 13.53
N GLU A 88 2.67 -3.40 12.64
CA GLU A 88 2.39 -4.17 11.42
C GLU A 88 2.46 -3.27 10.20
N ASP A 89 3.26 -3.67 9.22
CA ASP A 89 3.44 -2.96 7.95
C ASP A 89 2.61 -3.61 6.85
N GLN A 90 1.85 -2.78 6.14
CA GLN A 90 0.83 -3.24 5.20
C GLN A 90 0.90 -2.44 3.90
N VAL A 91 0.60 -3.12 2.79
CA VAL A 91 0.23 -2.48 1.53
C VAL A 91 -1.27 -2.59 1.35
N LEU A 92 -1.94 -1.47 1.12
CA LEU A 92 -3.35 -1.42 0.79
C LEU A 92 -3.53 -1.23 -0.70
N LEU A 93 -4.43 -2.00 -1.31
CA LEU A 93 -4.93 -1.78 -2.66
C LEU A 93 -6.32 -1.14 -2.57
N ILE A 94 -6.43 0.09 -3.07
CA ILE A 94 -7.65 0.88 -3.00
C ILE A 94 -8.15 1.16 -4.40
N GLU A 95 -9.44 0.90 -4.64
CA GLU A 95 -10.11 1.22 -5.89
C GLU A 95 -11.03 2.43 -5.71
N VAL A 96 -10.91 3.37 -6.64
CA VAL A 96 -11.74 4.57 -6.75
C VAL A 96 -12.95 4.26 -7.62
N ARG A 97 -14.08 3.98 -6.97
CA ARG A 97 -15.38 3.85 -7.64
C ARG A 97 -16.06 5.21 -7.74
N ALA A 98 -17.14 5.31 -8.51
CA ALA A 98 -17.82 6.56 -8.82
C ALA A 98 -18.02 7.51 -7.60
N ASN A 99 -18.49 6.98 -6.46
CA ASN A 99 -18.73 7.74 -5.22
C ASN A 99 -18.15 7.07 -3.95
N ARG A 100 -17.19 6.15 -4.09
CA ARG A 100 -16.69 5.33 -2.97
C ARG A 100 -15.21 4.98 -3.16
N LEU A 101 -14.43 5.05 -2.09
CA LEU A 101 -13.10 4.43 -2.01
C LEU A 101 -13.21 3.05 -1.37
N ALA A 102 -13.00 2.02 -2.19
CA ALA A 102 -13.08 0.64 -1.77
C ALA A 102 -11.70 0.09 -1.41
N LEU A 103 -11.56 -0.54 -0.24
CA LEU A 103 -10.40 -1.37 0.05
C LEU A 103 -10.58 -2.72 -0.65
N LEU A 104 -9.83 -2.96 -1.73
CA LEU A 104 -9.93 -4.21 -2.47
C LEU A 104 -9.14 -5.33 -1.81
N ASP A 105 -7.92 -5.01 -1.38
CA ASP A 105 -7.04 -5.99 -0.75
C ASP A 105 -6.09 -5.31 0.24
N ARG A 106 -5.61 -6.08 1.20
CA ARG A 106 -4.55 -5.68 2.12
C ARG A 106 -3.53 -6.81 2.19
N LEU A 107 -2.27 -6.43 2.11
CA LEU A 107 -1.17 -7.36 2.19
C LEU A 107 -0.28 -6.97 3.35
N LEU A 108 -0.13 -7.87 4.30
CA LEU A 108 0.91 -7.75 5.33
C LEU A 108 2.27 -7.96 4.67
N LEU A 109 3.17 -6.99 4.86
CA LEU A 109 4.57 -7.17 4.52
C LEU A 109 5.18 -7.97 5.66
N ASP A 110 5.59 -9.21 5.36
CA ASP A 110 6.12 -10.13 6.36
C ASP A 110 7.22 -9.46 7.18
N SER A 111 7.13 -9.63 8.49
CA SER A 111 7.69 -8.69 9.43
C SER A 111 9.20 -8.82 9.50
N CYS A 112 9.87 -7.87 8.89
CA CYS A 112 10.97 -7.13 9.48
C CYS A 112 11.35 -6.03 8.49
N LEU A 113 10.43 -5.12 8.16
CA LEU A 113 10.85 -3.86 7.53
C LEU A 113 11.84 -3.09 8.41
N ARG A 114 11.80 -3.34 9.73
CA ARG A 114 12.85 -2.95 10.70
C ARG A 114 14.23 -3.49 10.36
N SER A 115 14.31 -4.55 9.57
CA SER A 115 15.56 -5.15 9.12
C SER A 115 16.03 -4.58 7.77
N ILE A 116 15.13 -3.97 6.99
CA ILE A 116 15.52 -3.05 5.88
C ILE A 116 16.19 -1.80 6.44
N ALA A 117 15.63 -1.26 7.52
CA ALA A 117 16.21 -0.14 8.26
C ALA A 117 17.60 -0.46 8.84
N VAL A 118 17.86 -1.72 9.23
CA VAL A 118 19.17 -2.16 9.78
C VAL A 118 20.22 -2.36 8.70
N ILE A 119 19.85 -2.82 7.50
CA ILE A 119 20.80 -2.95 6.38
C ILE A 119 21.29 -1.60 5.86
N ALA A 120 20.49 -0.55 6.06
CA ALA A 120 20.76 0.74 5.47
C ALA A 120 21.40 1.76 6.44
N ASP A 121 21.62 1.44 7.72
CA ASP A 121 21.98 2.44 8.76
C ASP A 121 20.98 3.62 8.83
N LEU A 122 19.77 3.47 8.26
CA LEU A 122 18.86 4.59 8.02
C LEU A 122 18.02 4.94 9.25
N GLY A 123 17.78 4.01 10.18
CA GLY A 123 16.75 4.19 11.22
C GLY A 123 15.35 3.80 10.75
N ASP A 124 14.31 4.00 11.58
CA ASP A 124 12.94 3.51 11.34
C ASP A 124 12.17 4.33 10.27
N TRP A 125 12.61 4.30 9.02
CA TRP A 125 12.03 5.05 7.90
C TRP A 125 11.46 4.14 6.80
N PRO A 126 10.22 3.64 6.96
CA PRO A 126 9.61 2.72 5.99
C PRO A 126 9.51 3.30 4.56
N GLN A 127 9.47 4.62 4.43
CA GLN A 127 9.42 5.32 3.13
C GLN A 127 10.71 5.17 2.32
N GLU A 128 11.86 4.94 2.96
CA GLU A 128 13.15 4.72 2.29
C GLU A 128 13.40 3.24 2.00
N ALA A 129 12.73 2.38 2.77
CA ALA A 129 12.78 0.93 2.67
C ALA A 129 11.90 0.34 1.56
N VAL A 130 10.90 1.11 1.10
CA VAL A 130 9.93 0.70 0.08
C VAL A 130 10.16 1.51 -1.19
N GLU A 131 10.67 0.85 -2.22
CA GLU A 131 10.88 1.45 -3.53
C GLU A 131 9.62 1.31 -4.39
N PRO A 132 9.02 2.40 -4.89
CA PRO A 132 7.86 2.34 -5.78
C PRO A 132 8.21 1.69 -7.12
N MET A 133 7.27 0.92 -7.66
CA MET A 133 7.39 0.29 -8.98
C MET A 133 6.19 0.60 -9.88
N ALA A 134 6.39 0.48 -11.20
CA ALA A 134 5.32 0.65 -12.17
C ALA A 134 4.42 -0.60 -12.23
N HIS A 135 3.11 -0.37 -12.35
CA HIS A 135 2.10 -1.42 -12.53
C HIS A 135 2.50 -2.38 -13.68
N PRO A 136 2.39 -3.72 -13.52
CA PRO A 136 1.66 -4.44 -12.47
C PRO A 136 2.41 -4.57 -11.13
N TRP A 137 3.69 -4.23 -11.09
CA TRP A 137 4.46 -4.14 -9.85
C TRP A 137 4.05 -2.88 -9.07
N VAL A 138 4.20 -2.93 -7.75
CA VAL A 138 3.79 -1.86 -6.83
C VAL A 138 4.97 -1.38 -6.01
N ALA A 139 5.70 -2.32 -5.43
CA ALA A 139 6.77 -2.02 -4.50
C ALA A 139 7.87 -3.07 -4.61
N ARG A 140 9.11 -2.64 -4.40
CA ARG A 140 10.26 -3.48 -4.10
C ARG A 140 10.80 -3.14 -2.73
N PHE A 141 11.23 -4.15 -1.98
CA PHE A 141 11.82 -3.99 -0.66
C PHE A 141 12.78 -5.16 -0.37
N GLN A 142 13.63 -5.05 0.64
CA GLN A 142 14.53 -6.13 1.05
C GLN A 142 13.92 -6.92 2.23
N ALA A 143 13.72 -8.21 2.11
CA ALA A 143 13.45 -9.03 3.28
C ALA A 143 14.77 -9.55 3.87
N LEU A 144 14.73 -10.07 5.10
CA LEU A 144 15.86 -10.73 5.72
C LEU A 144 15.51 -12.16 6.11
N ASN A 145 16.42 -13.07 5.81
CA ASN A 145 16.40 -14.45 6.27
C ASN A 145 17.73 -14.79 6.95
N MET A 146 17.98 -16.08 7.22
CA MET A 146 19.22 -16.52 7.86
C MET A 146 20.48 -16.30 7.00
N ASP A 147 20.34 -16.20 5.68
CA ASP A 147 21.44 -16.07 4.72
C ASP A 147 21.74 -14.60 4.36
N GLY A 148 20.91 -13.66 4.82
CA GLY A 148 21.07 -12.22 4.61
C GLY A 148 19.89 -11.56 3.90
N PRO A 149 20.07 -10.32 3.42
CA PRO A 149 19.03 -9.62 2.68
C PRO A 149 18.71 -10.31 1.35
N TYR A 150 17.43 -10.31 0.99
CA TYR A 150 16.97 -10.75 -0.32
C TYR A 150 15.81 -9.88 -0.82
N PRO A 151 15.73 -9.60 -2.13
CA PRO A 151 14.70 -8.74 -2.66
C PRO A 151 13.32 -9.42 -2.61
N ARG A 152 12.30 -8.63 -2.33
CA ARG A 152 10.89 -9.00 -2.42
C ARG A 152 10.14 -7.92 -3.17
N CYS A 153 9.12 -8.36 -3.90
CA CYS A 153 8.36 -7.50 -4.79
C CYS A 153 6.88 -7.70 -4.55
N VAL A 154 6.11 -6.62 -4.53
CA VAL A 154 4.66 -6.65 -4.49
C VAL A 154 4.13 -6.39 -5.88
N ARG A 155 3.25 -7.25 -6.38
CA ARG A 155 2.48 -7.00 -7.60
C ARG A 155 0.98 -7.07 -7.36
N ILE A 156 0.25 -6.51 -8.32
CA ILE A 156 -1.19 -6.69 -8.44
C ILE A 156 -1.46 -7.76 -9.50
N ALA A 157 -2.25 -8.76 -9.15
CA ALA A 157 -2.83 -9.68 -10.12
C ALA A 157 -4.20 -10.15 -9.65
N GLN A 158 -5.14 -10.24 -10.58
CA GLN A 158 -6.53 -10.62 -10.30
C GLN A 158 -7.16 -9.74 -9.20
N GLN A 159 -6.95 -8.42 -9.29
CA GLN A 159 -7.44 -7.43 -8.32
C GLN A 159 -6.93 -7.65 -6.87
N ARG A 160 -5.83 -8.38 -6.70
CA ARG A 160 -5.24 -8.72 -5.40
C ARG A 160 -3.75 -8.45 -5.35
N LEU A 161 -3.24 -8.24 -4.14
CA LEU A 161 -1.82 -8.05 -3.87
C LEU A 161 -1.14 -9.39 -3.65
N TRP A 162 0.03 -9.55 -4.26
CA TRP A 162 0.87 -10.73 -4.14
C TRP A 162 2.30 -10.32 -3.81
N VAL A 163 3.00 -11.14 -3.03
CA VAL A 163 4.44 -10.99 -2.81
C VAL A 163 5.17 -12.09 -3.58
N ASP A 164 6.17 -11.70 -4.36
CA ASP A 164 7.09 -12.62 -5.04
C ASP A 164 8.54 -12.34 -4.64
N ASP A 165 9.40 -13.34 -4.83
CA ASP A 165 10.86 -13.26 -4.60
C ASP A 165 11.63 -12.61 -5.76
N SER A 166 10.96 -12.34 -6.88
CA SER A 166 11.53 -11.59 -7.99
C SER A 166 10.52 -10.61 -8.57
N CYS A 167 11.02 -9.46 -9.03
CA CYS A 167 10.24 -8.44 -9.73
C CYS A 167 10.15 -8.72 -11.23
N GLU A 168 10.55 -9.93 -11.66
CA GLU A 168 10.52 -10.32 -13.06
C GLU A 168 9.12 -10.78 -13.41
N THR A 169 8.51 -10.14 -14.40
CA THR A 169 7.30 -10.66 -15.03
C THR A 169 7.72 -11.93 -15.76
N ARG A 170 7.48 -13.12 -15.18
CA ARG A 170 7.62 -14.36 -15.95
C ARG A 170 6.63 -14.29 -17.11
N GLU A 171 7.13 -13.95 -18.30
CA GLU A 171 6.38 -14.18 -19.52
C GLU A 171 6.01 -15.67 -19.52
N ARG A 172 4.71 -15.97 -19.55
CA ARG A 172 4.30 -17.34 -19.87
C ARG A 172 4.93 -17.64 -21.23
N PRO A 173 5.65 -18.76 -21.41
CA PRO A 173 6.04 -19.17 -22.75
C PRO A 173 4.77 -19.25 -23.59
N GLN A 174 4.75 -18.54 -24.71
CA GLN A 174 3.70 -18.70 -25.71
C GLN A 174 3.73 -20.17 -26.15
N PRO A 175 2.59 -20.87 -26.19
CA PRO A 175 2.55 -22.17 -26.85
C PRO A 175 2.89 -21.96 -28.34
N GLU A 176 3.87 -22.71 -28.83
CA GLU A 176 4.17 -22.85 -30.27
C GLU A 176 2.97 -23.41 -31.05
#